data_AF-A0A4P2Q9A3-F1
#
_entry.id   AF-A0A4P2Q9A3-F1
#
_cell.length_a   1.000
_cell.length_b   1.000
_cell.length_c   1.000
_cell.angle_alpha   90.00
_cell.angle_beta   90.00
_cell.angle_gamma   90.00
#
_symmetry.space_group_name_H-M   'P 1'
#
loop_
_entity.id
_entity.type
_entity.pdbx_description
1 polymer ?
#
loop_
_entity_poly.entity_id
_entity_poly.type
_entity_poly.pdbx_seq_one_letter_code
_entity_poly.pdbx_strand_id
1 'polypeptide(L)'
;MTVLGEIKSVPIRDLWPNEARDFTPWLAANIGRLGAALGIGLEIIATEAEVGDFSLDLLAKDLGSGRSAVIENQFGTTDHDHLGKLVTYAGGVDAGAVI
;
A
#
# COMPACT_ATOMS: atom_id res chain seq x y z
N MET A 1 -8.21 -27.50 28.77
CA MET A 1 -9.19 -26.84 27.90
C MET A 1 -8.58 -25.54 27.43
N THR A 2 -8.47 -25.33 26.12
CA THR A 2 -7.97 -24.06 25.56
C THR A 2 -9.12 -23.06 25.53
N VAL A 3 -8.95 -21.92 26.18
CA VAL A 3 -9.92 -20.82 26.14
C VAL A 3 -9.71 -20.08 24.82
N LEU A 4 -10.78 -19.95 24.02
CA LEU A 4 -10.77 -19.17 22.78
C LEU A 4 -11.13 -17.71 23.09
N GLY A 5 -10.58 -16.77 22.30
CA GLY A 5 -10.89 -15.35 22.39
C GLY A 5 -11.96 -14.89 21.38
N GLU A 6 -12.42 -13.66 21.53
CA GLU A 6 -13.36 -13.01 20.60
C GLU A 6 -12.64 -11.98 19.73
N ILE A 7 -12.97 -11.94 18.44
CA ILE A 7 -12.51 -10.89 17.52
C ILE A 7 -13.24 -9.58 17.86
N LYS A 8 -12.50 -8.48 17.97
CA LYS A 8 -13.06 -7.16 18.27
C LYS A 8 -12.70 -6.16 17.18
N SER A 9 -13.69 -5.40 16.74
CA SER A 9 -13.48 -4.24 15.88
C SER A 9 -12.92 -3.09 16.70
N VAL A 10 -11.89 -2.43 16.19
CA VAL A 10 -11.28 -1.25 16.81
C VAL A 10 -11.13 -0.14 15.76
N PRO A 11 -11.18 1.15 16.15
CA PRO A 11 -10.83 2.25 15.26
C PRO A 11 -9.41 2.08 14.71
N ILE A 12 -9.23 2.23 13.40
CA ILE A 12 -7.92 2.02 12.74
C ILE A 12 -6.84 2.95 13.29
N ARG A 13 -7.22 4.18 13.66
CA ARG A 13 -6.32 5.20 14.22
C ARG A 13 -5.85 4.90 15.64
N ASP A 14 -6.48 3.97 16.34
CA ASP A 14 -5.99 3.51 17.64
C ASP A 14 -4.78 2.55 17.48
N LEU A 15 -4.66 1.90 16.32
CA LEU A 15 -3.53 1.03 15.97
C LEU A 15 -2.45 1.77 15.18
N TRP A 16 -2.86 2.60 14.21
CA TRP A 16 -1.97 3.42 13.39
C TRP A 16 -2.40 4.88 13.46
N PRO A 17 -1.93 5.64 14.48
CA PRO A 17 -2.30 7.04 14.67
C PRO A 17 -2.02 7.92 13.44
N ASN A 18 -0.91 7.66 12.75
CA ASN A 18 -0.48 8.34 11.54
C ASN A 18 -0.31 7.35 10.39
N GLU A 19 -0.89 7.71 9.24
CA GLU A 19 -0.86 6.87 8.04
C GLU A 19 0.57 6.65 7.53
N ALA A 20 1.29 7.73 7.22
CA ALA A 20 2.65 7.66 6.69
C ALA A 20 3.66 7.05 7.67
N ARG A 21 3.54 7.34 8.96
CA ARG A 21 4.54 6.91 9.97
C ARG A 21 4.26 5.56 10.60
N ASP A 22 3.00 5.15 10.67
CA ASP A 22 2.60 3.93 11.36
C ASP A 22 2.03 2.89 10.39
N PHE A 23 1.12 3.28 9.49
CA PHE A 23 0.46 2.33 8.59
C PHE A 23 1.31 1.95 7.38
N THR A 24 1.90 2.92 6.67
CA THR A 24 2.72 2.67 5.47
C THR A 24 3.88 1.70 5.75
N PRO A 25 4.68 1.86 6.83
CA PRO A 25 5.76 0.92 7.14
C PRO A 25 5.24 -0.46 7.53
N TRP A 26 4.10 -0.52 8.24
CA TRP A 26 3.47 -1.79 8.57
C TRP A 26 2.99 -2.51 7.31
N LEU A 27 2.36 -1.79 6.38
CA LEU A 27 1.88 -2.33 5.12
C LEU A 27 3.04 -2.85 4.27
N ALA A 28 4.15 -2.10 4.18
CA ALA A 28 5.37 -2.54 3.49
C ALA A 28 5.90 -3.87 4.06
N ALA A 29 6.02 -3.96 5.39
CA ALA A 29 6.46 -5.17 6.08
C ALA A 29 5.48 -6.35 5.96
N ASN A 30 4.21 -6.07 5.61
CA ASN A 30 3.13 -7.05 5.48
C ASN A 30 2.58 -7.11 4.05
N ILE A 31 3.36 -6.73 3.04
CA ILE A 31 2.87 -6.58 1.65
C ILE A 31 2.24 -7.86 1.10
N GLY A 32 2.73 -9.03 1.55
CA GLY A 32 2.16 -10.33 1.18
C GLY A 32 0.69 -10.48 1.59
N ARG A 33 0.22 -9.79 2.64
CA ARG A 33 -1.20 -9.76 3.02
C ARG A 33 -2.05 -9.01 2.01
N LEU A 34 -1.56 -7.87 1.52
CA LEU A 34 -2.23 -7.11 0.46
C LEU A 34 -2.25 -7.90 -0.84
N GLY A 35 -1.11 -8.49 -1.22
CA GLY A 35 -1.01 -9.36 -2.39
C GLY A 35 -2.01 -10.53 -2.33
N ALA A 36 -2.09 -11.22 -1.19
CA ALA A 36 -3.05 -12.30 -0.99
C ALA A 36 -4.52 -11.82 -1.10
N ALA A 37 -4.86 -10.65 -0.57
CA ALA A 37 -6.20 -10.08 -0.68
C ALA A 37 -6.57 -9.71 -2.12
N LEU A 38 -5.59 -9.29 -2.93
CA LEU A 38 -5.75 -8.94 -4.34
C LEU A 38 -5.57 -10.13 -5.30
N GLY A 39 -5.09 -11.28 -4.81
CA GLY A 39 -4.79 -12.44 -5.63
C GLY A 39 -3.53 -12.31 -6.49
N ILE A 40 -2.59 -11.43 -6.11
CA ILE A 40 -1.33 -11.19 -6.83
C ILE A 40 -0.11 -11.33 -5.91
N GLY A 41 1.04 -11.69 -6.47
CA GLY A 41 2.30 -11.71 -5.72
C GLY A 41 2.91 -10.32 -5.70
N LEU A 42 3.19 -9.75 -4.53
CA LEU A 42 3.82 -8.43 -4.40
C LEU A 42 5.13 -8.53 -3.63
N GLU A 43 6.15 -7.83 -4.11
CA GLU A 43 7.43 -7.63 -3.44
C GLU A 43 7.73 -6.12 -3.37
N ILE A 44 8.08 -5.60 -2.18
CA ILE A 44 8.44 -4.18 -2.04
C ILE A 44 9.78 -3.93 -2.74
N ILE A 45 9.80 -2.91 -3.60
CA ILE A 45 11.01 -2.35 -4.20
C ILE A 45 11.53 -1.21 -3.33
N ALA A 46 10.65 -0.26 -2.97
CA ALA A 46 11.00 0.91 -2.19
C ALA A 46 9.78 1.46 -1.42
N THR A 47 10.07 2.13 -0.31
CA THR A 47 9.13 2.96 0.46
C THR A 47 9.53 4.43 0.25
N GLU A 48 8.56 5.34 0.19
CA GLU A 48 8.82 6.77 -0.10
C GLU A 48 9.68 6.93 -1.38
N ALA A 49 9.26 6.24 -2.45
CA ALA A 49 9.99 6.16 -3.70
C ALA A 49 9.93 7.49 -4.47
N GLU A 50 11.09 8.02 -4.86
CA GLU A 50 11.15 9.25 -5.65
C GLU A 50 10.59 9.06 -7.07
N VAL A 51 9.65 9.92 -7.46
CA VAL A 51 9.08 10.00 -8.81
C VAL A 51 9.11 11.46 -9.26
N GLY A 52 10.23 11.88 -9.86
CA GLY A 52 10.47 13.30 -10.15
C GLY A 52 10.55 14.09 -8.85
N ASP A 53 9.74 15.15 -8.74
CA ASP A 53 9.66 15.99 -7.53
C ASP A 53 8.67 15.43 -6.47
N PHE A 54 8.10 14.24 -6.70
CA PHE A 54 7.11 13.63 -5.83
C PHE A 54 7.66 12.39 -5.13
N SER A 55 7.00 12.00 -4.03
CA SER A 55 7.28 10.77 -3.29
C SER A 55 6.05 9.87 -3.31
N LEU A 56 6.21 8.67 -3.86
CA LEU A 56 5.22 7.58 -3.88
C LEU A 56 5.36 6.78 -2.59
N ASP A 57 4.26 6.50 -1.91
CA ASP A 57 4.25 5.78 -0.63
C ASP A 57 4.99 4.44 -0.73
N LEU A 58 4.55 3.55 -1.64
CA LEU A 58 5.15 2.24 -1.86
C LEU A 58 5.27 1.91 -3.35
N LEU A 59 6.48 1.57 -3.76
CA LEU A 59 6.77 0.95 -5.05
C LEU A 59 6.96 -0.54 -4.84
N ALA A 60 6.19 -1.35 -5.55
CA ALA A 60 6.28 -2.81 -5.49
C ALA A 60 6.46 -3.41 -6.88
N LYS A 61 6.84 -4.69 -6.93
CA LYS A 61 6.83 -5.51 -8.12
C LYS A 61 5.68 -6.52 -8.03
N ASP A 62 4.85 -6.57 -9.06
CA ASP A 62 3.97 -7.71 -9.26
C ASP A 62 4.80 -8.89 -9.78
N LEU A 63 4.91 -9.93 -8.97
CA LEU A 63 5.69 -11.13 -9.27
C LEU A 63 5.08 -11.96 -10.40
N GLY A 64 3.77 -11.84 -10.66
CA GLY A 64 3.08 -12.54 -11.72
C GLY A 64 3.37 -11.96 -13.10
N SER A 65 3.31 -10.63 -13.24
CA SER A 65 3.59 -9.94 -14.52
C SER A 65 5.02 -9.41 -14.66
N GLY A 66 5.77 -9.32 -13.56
CA GLY A 66 7.09 -8.72 -13.51
C GLY A 66 7.09 -7.18 -13.58
N ARG A 67 5.92 -6.54 -13.66
CA ARG A 67 5.78 -5.08 -13.79
C ARG A 67 5.74 -4.39 -12.42
N SER A 68 6.06 -3.09 -12.42
CA SER A 68 5.91 -2.26 -11.23
C SER A 68 4.44 -2.08 -10.86
N ALA A 69 4.17 -2.00 -9.57
CA ALA A 69 2.89 -1.62 -8.99
C ALA A 69 3.12 -0.41 -8.08
N VAL A 70 2.35 0.65 -8.29
CA VAL A 70 2.33 1.81 -7.38
C VAL A 70 1.20 1.61 -6.38
N ILE A 71 1.48 1.85 -5.10
CA ILE A 71 0.51 1.69 -4.03
C ILE A 71 0.49 2.98 -3.21
N GLU A 72 -0.68 3.63 -3.12
CA GLU A 72 -0.93 4.79 -2.25
C GLU A 72 -1.97 4.41 -1.20
N ASN A 73 -1.53 4.25 0.04
CA ASN A 73 -2.41 3.76 1.09
C ASN A 73 -3.08 4.91 1.84
N GLN A 74 -4.39 4.80 2.10
CA GLN A 74 -5.13 5.86 2.79
C GLN A 74 -6.14 5.34 3.82
N PHE A 75 -6.45 6.17 4.80
CA PHE A 75 -7.57 6.02 5.71
C PHE A 75 -8.81 6.71 5.16
N GLY A 76 -9.90 5.96 5.02
CA GLY A 76 -11.20 6.52 4.61
C GLY A 76 -11.38 6.52 3.09
N THR A 77 -12.17 7.48 2.61
CA THR A 77 -12.58 7.54 1.20
C THR A 77 -11.60 8.33 0.36
N THR A 78 -11.28 7.81 -0.82
CA THR A 78 -10.45 8.48 -1.83
C THR A 78 -11.10 9.71 -2.46
N ASP A 79 -10.30 10.56 -3.11
CA ASP A 79 -10.74 11.72 -3.88
C ASP A 79 -9.95 11.87 -5.21
N HIS A 80 -10.18 12.99 -5.91
CA HIS A 80 -9.51 13.26 -7.18
C HIS A 80 -8.03 13.62 -7.04
N ASP A 81 -7.60 14.16 -5.90
CA ASP A 81 -6.19 14.46 -5.65
C ASP A 81 -5.41 13.14 -5.53
N HIS A 82 -5.96 12.16 -4.81
CA HIS A 82 -5.37 10.82 -4.71
C HIS A 82 -5.33 10.11 -6.07
N LEU A 83 -6.39 10.21 -6.88
CA LEU A 83 -6.39 9.66 -8.24
C LEU A 83 -5.31 10.33 -9.11
N GLY A 84 -5.16 11.65 -9.02
CA GLY A 84 -4.14 12.40 -9.74
C GLY A 84 -2.73 11.93 -9.39
N LYS A 85 -2.44 11.78 -8.09
CA LYS A 85 -1.18 11.21 -7.59
C LYS A 85 -0.89 9.84 -8.20
N LEU A 86 -1.82 8.91 -8.09
CA LEU A 86 -1.67 7.56 -8.62
C LEU A 86 -1.36 7.55 -10.12
N VAL A 87 -2.05 8.38 -10.92
CA VAL A 87 -1.77 8.52 -12.36
C VAL A 87 -0.37 9.09 -12.61
N THR A 88 0.02 10.15 -11.88
CA THR A 88 1.34 10.75 -11.98
C THR A 88 2.45 9.75 -11.64
N TYR A 89 2.30 9.01 -10.55
CA TYR A 89 3.29 8.02 -10.11
C TYR A 89 3.38 6.85 -11.08
N ALA A 90 2.22 6.33 -11.51
CA ALA A 90 2.16 5.24 -12.47
C ALA A 90 2.87 5.59 -13.79
N GLY A 91 2.65 6.80 -14.31
CA GLY A 91 3.33 7.27 -15.53
C GLY A 91 4.84 7.45 -15.33
N GLY A 92 5.26 7.91 -14.15
CA GLY A 92 6.67 8.16 -13.84
C GLY A 92 7.53 6.90 -13.70
N VAL A 93 6.93 5.76 -13.32
CA VAL A 93 7.64 4.48 -13.13
C VAL A 93 7.24 3.39 -14.12
N ASP A 94 6.48 3.73 -15.17
CA ASP A 94 5.90 2.80 -16.14
C ASP A 94 5.16 1.63 -15.45
N ALA A 95 4.27 1.99 -14.52
CA ALA A 95 3.59 1.02 -13.68
C ALA A 95 2.59 0.17 -14.46
N GLY A 96 2.62 -1.13 -14.19
CA GLY A 96 1.64 -2.06 -14.71
C GLY A 96 0.35 -2.13 -13.91
N ALA A 97 0.41 -1.76 -12.63
CA ALA A 97 -0.72 -1.77 -11.72
C ALA A 97 -0.70 -0.54 -10.81
N VAL A 98 -1.90 -0.15 -10.38
CA VAL A 98 -2.16 0.98 -9.49
C VAL A 98 -3.09 0.44 -8.41
N ILE A 99 -2.69 0.62 -7.15
CA ILE A 99 -3.34 0.02 -5.98
C ILE A 99 -3.66 1.10 -4.96
#